data_AF-A0A914TXS8-F1
#
_entry.id   AF-A0A914TXS8-F1
#
_cell.length_a   1.000
_cell.length_b   1.000
_cell.length_c   1.000
_cell.angle_alpha   90.00
_cell.angle_beta   90.00
_cell.angle_gamma   90.00
#
_symmetry.space_group_name_H-M   'P 1'
#
loop_
_entity.id
_entity.type
_entity.pdbx_description
1 polymer ?
#
loop_
_entity_poly.entity_id
_entity_poly.type
_entity_poly.pdbx_seq_one_letter_code
_entity_poly.pdbx_strand_id
1 'polypeptide(L)'
;MKKQLPLKCDKMTPGATLNAANCIQKELFTYKNSSETFNIQDLACCDVFTRNDNDPNNLCFHDCTNSVMTVALKPSERLKKVEKCQNGKNLVPCFNQCLTYLHRHKYRKNFIFSEHCLWKNRMVPGKIYVGSNVR
;
A
#
# COMPACT_ATOMS: atom_id res chain seq x y z
N MET A 1 -0.93 -25.33 5.05
CA MET A 1 -1.19 -23.93 5.49
C MET A 1 -2.49 -23.45 4.86
N LYS A 2 -3.43 -22.89 5.64
CA LYS A 2 -4.68 -22.31 5.08
C LYS A 2 -4.35 -21.02 4.34
N LYS A 3 -4.78 -20.90 3.08
CA LYS A 3 -4.57 -19.70 2.25
C LYS A 3 -5.47 -18.58 2.78
N GLN A 4 -4.87 -17.54 3.36
CA GLN A 4 -5.60 -16.33 3.74
C GLN A 4 -5.82 -15.47 2.50
N LEU A 5 -7.08 -15.18 2.20
CA LEU A 5 -7.51 -14.49 0.98
C LEU A 5 -8.15 -13.14 1.34
N PRO A 6 -8.12 -12.16 0.43
CA PRO A 6 -8.88 -10.92 0.56
C PRO A 6 -10.37 -11.19 0.75
N LEU A 7 -11.05 -10.27 1.43
CA LEU A 7 -12.51 -10.31 1.55
C LEU A 7 -13.15 -10.14 0.17
N LYS A 8 -13.83 -11.18 -0.33
CA LYS A 8 -14.60 -11.13 -1.59
C LYS A 8 -16.05 -10.78 -1.28
N CYS A 9 -16.36 -9.49 -1.32
CA CYS A 9 -17.71 -8.97 -1.14
C CYS A 9 -18.24 -8.45 -2.48
N ASP A 10 -18.37 -9.33 -3.47
CA ASP A 10 -18.62 -8.97 -4.88
C ASP A 10 -19.93 -8.20 -5.11
N LYS A 11 -20.86 -8.23 -4.14
CA LYS A 11 -22.13 -7.49 -4.16
C LYS A 11 -22.09 -6.16 -3.39
N MET A 12 -20.98 -5.82 -2.75
CA MET A 12 -20.80 -4.60 -1.98
C MET A 12 -20.12 -3.51 -2.81
N THR A 13 -20.46 -2.25 -2.52
CA THR A 13 -19.68 -1.12 -3.05
C THR A 13 -18.26 -1.15 -2.50
N PRO A 14 -17.27 -0.51 -3.17
CA PRO A 14 -15.90 -0.45 -2.66
C PRO A 14 -15.82 0.14 -1.25
N GLY A 15 -16.58 1.20 -0.97
CA GLY A 15 -16.64 1.81 0.36
C GLY A 15 -17.25 0.89 1.42
N ALA A 16 -18.30 0.14 1.09
CA ALA A 16 -18.89 -0.83 2.02
C ALA A 16 -17.94 -2.00 2.31
N THR A 17 -17.24 -2.50 1.28
CA THR A 17 -16.22 -3.55 1.42
C THR A 17 -15.08 -3.08 2.33
N LEU A 18 -14.62 -1.84 2.14
CA LEU A 18 -13.59 -1.21 2.97
C LEU A 18 -14.02 -1.11 4.45
N ASN A 19 -15.27 -0.66 4.69
CA ASN A 19 -15.82 -0.54 6.03
C ASN A 19 -15.97 -1.90 6.73
N ALA A 20 -16.47 -2.92 6.03
CA ALA A 20 -16.61 -4.26 6.55
C ALA A 20 -15.25 -4.86 6.94
N ALA A 21 -14.27 -4.72 6.06
CA ALA A 21 -12.93 -5.22 6.32
C ALA A 21 -12.21 -4.46 7.45
N ASN A 22 -12.43 -3.14 7.60
CA ASN A 22 -11.96 -2.39 8.77
C ASN A 22 -12.59 -2.90 10.08
N CYS A 23 -13.90 -3.15 10.07
CA CYS A 23 -14.61 -3.68 11.24
C CYS A 23 -14.04 -5.04 11.68
N ILE A 24 -13.90 -5.99 10.76
CA ILE A 24 -13.34 -7.31 11.05
C ILE A 24 -11.92 -7.20 11.62
N GLN A 25 -11.09 -6.33 11.04
CA GLN A 25 -9.71 -6.13 11.49
C GLN A 25 -9.64 -5.58 12.92
N LYS A 26 -10.54 -4.65 13.30
CA LYS A 26 -10.62 -4.11 14.66
C LYS A 26 -10.98 -5.17 15.69
N GLU A 27 -11.93 -6.03 15.37
CA GLU A 27 -12.33 -7.15 16.23
C GLU A 27 -11.20 -8.18 16.38
N LEU A 28 -10.53 -8.55 15.28
CA LEU A 28 -9.50 -9.60 15.29
C LEU A 28 -8.21 -9.20 16.02
N PHE A 29 -7.80 -7.94 15.95
CA PHE A 29 -6.47 -7.53 16.42
C PHE A 29 -6.47 -6.54 17.58
N THR A 30 -7.64 -6.20 18.14
CA THR A 30 -7.84 -5.36 19.33
C THR A 30 -6.76 -4.27 19.45
N TYR A 31 -6.79 -3.29 18.55
CA TYR A 31 -5.76 -2.28 18.39
C TYR A 31 -5.56 -1.44 19.68
N LYS A 32 -4.69 -1.89 20.59
CA LYS A 32 -4.40 -1.16 21.83
C LYS A 32 -3.56 0.09 21.59
N ASN A 33 -2.76 0.15 20.52
CA ASN A 33 -1.90 1.28 20.18
C ASN A 33 -2.02 1.61 18.69
N SER A 34 -2.45 2.83 18.38
CA SER A 34 -2.96 3.27 17.08
C SER A 34 -1.92 3.90 16.15
N SER A 35 -0.62 3.89 16.49
CA SER A 35 0.43 4.59 15.73
C SER A 35 1.19 3.72 14.73
N GLU A 36 0.99 2.40 14.72
CA GLU A 36 1.79 1.46 13.89
C GLU A 36 0.94 0.62 12.92
N THR A 37 -0.37 0.84 12.86
CA THR A 37 -1.26 -0.11 12.21
C THR A 37 -1.42 0.21 10.73
N PHE A 38 -0.63 -0.48 9.90
CA PHE A 38 -0.94 -0.63 8.48
C PHE A 38 -2.34 -1.25 8.31
N ASN A 39 -3.31 -0.39 8.02
CA ASN A 39 -4.73 -0.70 8.03
C ASN A 39 -5.31 -0.52 6.64
N ILE A 40 -6.61 -0.75 6.52
CA ILE A 40 -7.24 -0.78 5.21
C ILE A 40 -7.33 0.58 4.52
N GLN A 41 -7.30 1.67 5.28
CA GLN A 41 -7.28 3.04 4.73
C GLN A 41 -5.93 3.39 4.11
N ASP A 42 -4.88 2.62 4.43
CA ASP A 42 -3.56 2.75 3.83
C ASP A 42 -3.46 2.12 2.42
N LEU A 43 -4.57 1.58 1.90
CA LEU A 43 -4.65 1.05 0.53
C LEU A 43 -4.17 2.06 -0.51
N ALA A 44 -4.44 3.36 -0.30
CA ALA A 44 -3.99 4.43 -1.18
C ALA A 44 -2.45 4.51 -1.27
N CYS A 45 -1.71 4.09 -0.25
CA CYS A 45 -0.26 4.08 -0.29
C CYS A 45 0.31 3.00 -1.22
N CYS A 46 -0.47 1.97 -1.57
CA CYS A 46 -0.06 0.98 -2.56
C CYS A 46 0.16 1.58 -3.95
N ASP A 47 -0.44 2.73 -4.27
CA ASP A 47 -0.30 3.39 -5.57
C ASP A 47 1.15 3.78 -5.90
N VAL A 48 2.01 3.87 -4.89
CA VAL A 48 3.45 4.05 -5.05
C VAL A 48 4.09 2.98 -5.95
N PHE A 49 3.52 1.79 -5.99
CA PHE A 49 4.05 0.66 -6.75
C PHE A 49 3.52 0.59 -8.18
N THR A 50 2.60 1.46 -8.57
CA THR A 50 2.15 1.58 -9.97
C THR A 50 3.21 2.23 -10.84
N ARG A 51 3.15 2.02 -12.16
CA ARG A 51 4.04 2.69 -13.14
C ARG A 51 5.52 2.57 -12.77
N ASN A 52 5.89 1.40 -12.25
CA ASN A 52 7.26 1.07 -11.89
C ASN A 52 7.87 0.24 -13.03
N ASP A 53 8.82 0.79 -13.77
CA ASP A 53 9.45 0.04 -14.86
C ASP A 53 10.28 -1.14 -14.36
N ASN A 54 10.64 -1.14 -13.08
CA ASN A 54 11.26 -2.29 -12.43
C ASN A 54 10.25 -3.42 -12.10
N ASP A 55 8.95 -3.19 -12.27
CA ASP A 55 7.85 -4.15 -12.06
C ASP A 55 6.76 -3.95 -13.12
N PRO A 56 7.03 -4.32 -14.38
CA PRO A 56 6.14 -4.03 -15.51
C PRO A 56 4.76 -4.69 -15.40
N ASN A 57 4.65 -5.77 -14.60
CA ASN A 57 3.41 -6.49 -14.37
C ASN A 57 2.64 -5.96 -13.14
N ASN A 58 3.13 -4.91 -12.48
CA ASN A 58 2.55 -4.34 -11.26
C ASN A 58 2.31 -5.39 -10.16
N LEU A 59 3.16 -6.41 -10.07
CA LEU A 59 3.02 -7.50 -9.09
C LEU A 59 3.05 -6.94 -7.67
N CYS A 60 3.90 -5.94 -7.40
CA CYS A 60 3.97 -5.30 -6.10
C CYS A 60 2.71 -4.53 -5.73
N PHE A 61 2.10 -3.86 -6.70
CA PHE A 61 0.83 -3.17 -6.46
C PHE A 61 -0.27 -4.18 -6.11
N HIS A 62 -0.36 -5.28 -6.85
CA HIS A 62 -1.31 -6.35 -6.56
C HIS A 62 -1.04 -7.04 -5.22
N ASP A 63 0.21 -7.32 -4.88
CA ASP A 63 0.57 -7.91 -3.59
C ASP A 63 0.27 -6.97 -2.43
N CYS A 64 0.54 -5.66 -2.59
CA CYS A 64 0.20 -4.65 -1.60
C CYS A 64 -1.30 -4.57 -1.36
N THR A 65 -2.09 -4.36 -2.42
CA THR A 65 -3.54 -4.23 -2.33
C THR A 65 -4.19 -5.50 -1.76
N ASN A 66 -3.77 -6.68 -2.22
CA ASN A 66 -4.25 -7.96 -1.67
C ASN A 66 -3.90 -8.13 -0.19
N SER A 67 -2.69 -7.75 0.23
CA SER A 67 -2.26 -7.85 1.62
C SER A 67 -3.05 -6.93 2.53
N VAL A 68 -3.31 -5.69 2.09
CA VAL A 68 -4.15 -4.71 2.80
C VAL A 68 -5.58 -5.22 2.99
N MET A 69 -6.16 -5.79 1.93
CA MET A 69 -7.53 -6.29 1.91
C MET A 69 -7.70 -7.65 2.61
N THR A 70 -6.61 -8.33 2.97
CA THR A 70 -6.66 -9.60 3.71
C THR A 70 -6.84 -9.33 5.21
N VAL A 71 -8.09 -9.36 5.66
CA VAL A 71 -8.49 -9.04 7.05
C VAL A 71 -7.83 -9.90 8.12
N ALA A 72 -7.42 -11.13 7.78
CA ALA A 72 -6.79 -12.07 8.70
C ALA A 72 -5.27 -11.87 8.89
N LEU A 73 -4.63 -10.98 8.11
CA LEU A 73 -3.20 -10.68 8.27
C LEU A 73 -2.98 -9.64 9.35
N LYS A 74 -1.98 -9.87 10.21
CA LYS A 74 -1.53 -8.85 11.17
C LYS A 74 -0.86 -7.68 10.45
N PRO A 75 -0.90 -6.45 10.97
CA PRO A 75 -0.25 -5.29 10.34
C PRO A 75 1.22 -5.51 9.98
N SER A 76 1.99 -6.14 10.88
CA SER A 76 3.40 -6.46 10.65
C SER A 76 3.61 -7.49 9.53
N GLU A 77 2.69 -8.45 9.35
CA GLU A 77 2.74 -9.42 8.26
C GLU A 77 2.39 -8.77 6.92
N ARG A 78 1.44 -7.83 6.91
CA ARG A 78 1.10 -7.05 5.71
C ARG A 78 2.29 -6.22 5.26
N LEU A 79 2.94 -5.51 6.18
CA LEU A 79 4.13 -4.72 5.88
C LEU A 79 5.26 -5.60 5.32
N LYS A 80 5.55 -6.74 5.96
CA LYS A 80 6.54 -7.71 5.46
C LYS A 80 6.24 -8.20 4.04
N LYS A 81 4.97 -8.43 3.68
CA LYS A 81 4.60 -8.82 2.31
C LYS A 81 4.87 -7.71 1.30
N VAL A 82 4.54 -6.47 1.64
CA VAL A 82 4.81 -5.30 0.80
C VAL A 82 6.32 -5.11 0.59
N GLU A 83 7.11 -5.19 1.66
CA GLU A 83 8.57 -5.06 1.57
C GLU A 83 9.20 -6.18 0.74
N LYS A 84 8.71 -7.41 0.89
CA LYS A 84 9.21 -8.58 0.15
C LYS A 84 9.01 -8.43 -1.36
N CYS A 85 7.87 -7.88 -1.80
CA CYS A 85 7.62 -7.73 -3.24
C CYS A 85 8.66 -6.79 -3.89
N GLN A 86 9.14 -5.79 -3.15
CA GLN A 86 10.09 -4.81 -3.67
C GLN A 86 11.51 -5.34 -3.75
N ASN A 87 11.84 -6.48 -3.12
CA ASN A 87 13.13 -7.18 -3.21
C ASN A 87 14.36 -6.23 -3.18
N GLY A 88 14.39 -5.27 -2.24
CA GLY A 88 15.50 -4.32 -2.10
C GLY A 88 15.43 -3.05 -2.96
N LYS A 89 14.31 -2.79 -3.65
CA LYS A 89 14.08 -1.57 -4.46
C LYS A 89 13.64 -0.36 -3.61
N ASN A 90 13.89 0.83 -4.15
CA ASN A 90 13.82 2.12 -3.44
C ASN A 90 12.40 2.71 -3.25
N LEU A 91 11.33 1.93 -3.39
CA LEU A 91 9.95 2.44 -3.24
C LEU A 91 9.38 2.27 -1.82
N VAL A 92 9.95 1.38 -1.02
CA VAL A 92 9.54 1.18 0.39
C VAL A 92 9.64 2.46 1.24
N PRO A 93 10.71 3.30 1.13
CA PRO A 93 10.76 4.56 1.87
C PRO A 93 9.61 5.52 1.54
N CYS A 94 9.25 5.63 0.26
CA CYS A 94 8.12 6.46 -0.19
C CYS A 94 6.78 5.90 0.29
N PHE A 95 6.62 4.58 0.27
CA PHE A 95 5.46 3.90 0.87
C PHE A 95 5.31 4.26 2.36
N ASN A 96 6.38 4.15 3.14
CA ASN A 96 6.38 4.49 4.57
C ASN A 96 6.12 5.98 4.84
N GLN A 97 6.63 6.88 3.97
CA GLN A 97 6.29 8.30 4.03
C GLN A 97 4.81 8.56 3.80
N CYS A 98 4.19 7.88 2.83
CA CYS A 98 2.75 7.96 2.59
C CYS A 98 1.96 7.52 3.84
N LEU A 99 2.30 6.37 4.43
CA LEU A 99 1.65 5.89 5.67
C LEU A 99 1.71 6.95 6.77
N THR A 100 2.91 7.46 7.02
CA THR A 100 3.17 8.47 8.06
C THR A 100 2.35 9.75 7.80
N TYR A 101 2.27 10.19 6.55
CA TYR A 101 1.49 11.37 6.17
C TYR A 101 0.00 11.16 6.39
N LEU A 102 -0.57 10.05 5.91
CA LEU A 102 -1.99 9.76 6.05
C LEU A 102 -2.40 9.65 7.53
N HIS A 103 -1.58 8.97 8.34
CA HIS A 103 -1.83 8.80 9.77
C HIS A 103 -1.76 10.15 10.50
N ARG A 104 -0.73 10.97 10.22
CA ARG A 104 -0.59 12.32 10.78
C ARG A 104 -1.79 13.21 10.46
N HIS A 105 -2.34 13.09 9.26
CA HIS A 105 -3.47 13.89 8.81
C HIS A 105 -4.84 13.22 9.05
N LYS A 106 -4.88 12.09 9.75
CA LYS A 106 -6.11 11.31 10.03
C LYS A 106 -6.92 11.07 8.75
N TYR A 107 -6.24 10.79 7.64
CA TYR A 107 -6.83 10.52 6.32
C TYR A 107 -7.69 11.67 5.74
N ARG A 108 -7.53 12.90 6.23
CA ARG A 108 -8.25 14.09 5.73
C ARG A 108 -7.57 14.73 4.51
N LYS A 109 -6.36 14.28 4.17
CA LYS A 109 -5.56 14.79 3.07
C LYS A 109 -5.02 13.63 2.23
N ASN A 110 -4.86 13.89 0.94
CA ASN A 110 -4.25 12.94 0.01
C ASN A 110 -2.75 13.15 -0.02
N PHE A 111 -1.99 12.05 -0.13
CA PHE A 111 -0.55 12.10 -0.34
C PHE A 111 -0.24 12.25 -1.82
N ILE A 112 0.52 13.27 -2.19
CA ILE A 112 0.91 13.53 -3.58
C ILE A 112 2.28 12.92 -3.84
N PHE A 113 2.32 11.75 -4.48
CA PHE A 113 3.56 11.00 -4.70
C PHE A 113 4.62 11.79 -5.48
N SER A 114 4.23 12.63 -6.44
CA SER A 114 5.16 13.43 -7.24
C SER A 114 5.88 14.52 -6.44
N GLU A 115 5.32 14.97 -5.31
CA GLU A 115 5.92 16.03 -4.48
C GLU A 115 6.89 15.46 -3.43
N HIS A 116 6.70 14.20 -3.04
CA HIS A 116 7.41 13.61 -1.91
C HIS A 116 8.35 12.47 -2.30
N CYS A 117 8.19 11.88 -3.49
CA CYS A 117 8.92 10.68 -3.89
C CYS A 117 9.72 10.85 -5.16
N LEU A 118 10.93 10.30 -5.16
CA LEU A 118 11.85 10.39 -6.28
C LEU A 118 11.42 9.45 -7.41
N TRP A 119 11.07 10.02 -8.56
CA TRP A 119 10.66 9.26 -9.75
C TRP A 119 11.73 8.31 -10.28
N LYS A 120 13.01 8.65 -10.09
CA LYS A 120 14.15 7.78 -10.47
C LYS A 120 14.08 6.39 -9.87
N ASN A 121 13.40 6.22 -8.73
CA ASN A 121 13.24 4.92 -8.07
C ASN A 121 12.31 3.97 -8.85
N ARG A 122 11.57 4.49 -9.84
CA ARG A 122 10.69 3.72 -10.73
C ARG A 122 11.34 3.45 -12.10
N MET A 123 12.50 4.04 -12.38
CA MET A 123 13.13 4.03 -13.70
C MET A 123 14.11 2.87 -13.85
N VAL A 124 14.34 2.45 -15.10
CA VAL A 124 15.34 1.45 -15.47
C VAL A 124 16.36 2.07 -16.45
N PRO A 125 17.62 1.61 -16.44
CA PRO A 125 18.62 2.07 -17.40
C PRO A 125 18.18 1.83 -18.85
N GLY A 126 18.61 2.71 -19.76
CA GLY A 126 18.39 2.55 -21.21
C GLY A 126 17.03 3.03 -21.74
N LYS A 127 16.16 3.57 -20.88
CA LYS A 127 14.91 4.23 -21.30
C LYS A 127 15.00 5.75 -21.18
N ILE A 128 14.36 6.45 -22.12
CA ILE A 128 14.23 7.90 -22.09
C ILE A 128 12.95 8.26 -21.35
N TYR A 129 13.07 9.09 -20.32
CA TYR A 129 11.96 9.60 -19.53
C TYR A 129 11.80 11.09 -19.80
N VAL A 130 10.65 11.51 -20.34
CA VAL A 130 10.35 12.91 -20.64
C VAL A 130 9.24 13.40 -19.71
N GLY A 131 9.52 14.41 -18.90
CA GLY A 131 8.52 15.03 -18.01
C GLY A 131 9.13 15.97 -16.97
N SER A 132 8.31 16.88 -16.44
CA SER A 132 8.72 17.95 -15.51
C SER A 132 9.23 17.44 -14.15
N ASN A 133 8.91 16.18 -13.79
CA ASN A 133 9.18 15.58 -12.49
C ASN A 133 10.30 14.52 -12.53
N VAL A 134 11.19 14.56 -13.53
CA VAL A 134 12.32 13.60 -13.70
C VAL A 134 13.57 14.02 -12.91
N ARG A 135 13.50 15.07 -12.08
CA ARG A 135 14.64 15.59 -11.29
C ARG A 135 14.85 14.88 -9.95
#